data_AF-A0A1T4SVD8-F1
#
_entry.id   AF-A0A1T4SVD8-F1
#
_cell.length_a   1.000
_cell.length_b   1.000
_cell.length_c   1.000
_cell.angle_alpha   90.00
_cell.angle_beta   90.00
_cell.angle_gamma   90.00
#
_symmetry.space_group_name_H-M   'P 1'
#
loop_
_entity.id
_entity.type
_entity.pdbx_description
1 polymer ?
#
loop_
_entity_poly.entity_id
_entity_poly.type
_entity_poly.pdbx_seq_one_letter_code
_entity_poly.pdbx_strand_id
1 'polypeptide(L)'
;MLCSLLLTTLGALAQNEGEDVPVYVIDSVLATPALMENLPPDQIGLITIAHGQKAILKYGSQAANGVIYVETKPFARKRVRRLLSAAVPAYDSLLRRHGSDSSFQYIVNDTPVTPTDETRLMTLDKKTFVSLEIVSPKVLEERYHIKNRQAGVLIVSTEK
;
A
#
# COMPACT_ATOMS: atom_id res chain seq x y z
N MET A 1 -0.40 52.24 9.65
CA MET A 1 -0.52 51.17 8.63
C MET A 1 -0.85 49.88 9.33
N LEU A 2 -2.11 49.46 9.27
CA LEU A 2 -2.62 48.23 9.88
C LEU A 2 -2.56 47.14 8.79
N CYS A 3 -1.60 46.23 8.87
CA CYS A 3 -1.54 45.07 7.98
C CYS A 3 -2.41 43.97 8.61
N SER A 4 -3.64 43.84 8.13
CA SER A 4 -4.56 42.78 8.54
C SER A 4 -4.10 41.46 7.91
N LEU A 5 -3.57 40.55 8.73
CA LEU A 5 -3.19 39.21 8.31
C LEU A 5 -4.45 38.34 8.27
N LEU A 6 -4.96 38.05 7.07
CA LEU A 6 -5.99 37.04 6.85
C LEU A 6 -5.39 35.66 7.15
N LEU A 7 -5.62 35.12 8.34
CA LEU A 7 -5.49 33.69 8.59
C LEU A 7 -6.69 32.99 7.95
N THR A 8 -6.51 32.46 6.75
CA THR A 8 -7.43 31.48 6.19
C THR A 8 -7.34 30.21 7.04
N THR A 9 -8.43 29.90 7.72
CA THR A 9 -8.58 28.65 8.46
C THR A 9 -8.51 27.49 7.46
N LEU A 10 -7.41 26.76 7.47
CA LEU A 10 -7.33 25.44 6.85
C LEU A 10 -8.37 24.57 7.57
N GLY A 11 -9.45 24.20 6.89
CA GLY A 11 -10.48 23.33 7.44
C GLY A 11 -9.88 21.99 7.82
N ALA A 12 -9.57 21.81 9.10
CA ALA A 12 -9.34 20.49 9.68
C ALA A 12 -10.67 19.74 9.61
N LEU A 13 -10.72 18.69 8.80
CA LEU A 13 -11.87 17.80 8.73
C LEU A 13 -11.93 16.99 10.03
N ALA A 14 -12.58 17.54 11.06
CA ALA A 14 -12.95 16.81 12.26
C ALA A 14 -14.00 15.76 11.88
N GLN A 15 -13.75 14.49 12.16
CA GLN A 15 -14.78 13.46 12.07
C GLN A 15 -15.79 13.68 13.20
N ASN A 16 -17.09 13.51 12.92
CA ASN A 16 -18.13 13.59 13.94
C ASN A 16 -17.93 12.50 15.00
N GLU A 17 -17.96 12.90 16.28
CA GLU A 17 -17.88 12.01 17.44
C GLU A 17 -19.21 11.26 17.63
N GLY A 18 -19.47 10.26 16.79
CA GLY A 18 -20.42 9.19 17.14
C GLY A 18 -19.69 8.18 18.02
N GLU A 19 -20.31 7.75 19.13
CA GLU A 19 -19.63 6.99 20.20
C GLU A 19 -18.94 5.69 19.75
N ASP A 20 -19.26 5.14 18.56
CA ASP A 20 -18.69 3.88 18.04
C ASP A 20 -18.01 3.99 16.66
N VAL A 21 -17.79 5.19 16.10
CA VAL A 21 -17.18 5.32 14.76
C VAL A 21 -15.65 5.25 14.86
N PRO A 22 -14.96 4.37 14.10
CA PRO A 22 -13.51 4.35 14.06
C PRO A 22 -12.96 5.49 13.21
N VAL A 23 -11.68 5.84 13.42
CA VAL A 23 -10.98 6.79 12.55
C VAL A 23 -10.68 6.14 11.21
N TYR A 24 -11.00 6.82 10.11
CA TYR A 24 -10.70 6.35 8.76
C TYR A 24 -9.49 7.09 8.20
N VAL A 25 -8.55 6.33 7.64
CA VAL A 25 -7.38 6.85 6.95
C VAL A 25 -7.28 6.17 5.59
N ILE A 26 -7.50 6.92 4.51
CA ILE A 26 -7.41 6.40 3.13
C ILE A 26 -6.15 6.98 2.49
N ASP A 27 -5.28 6.13 1.95
CA ASP A 27 -4.03 6.52 1.28
C ASP A 27 -3.16 7.48 2.12
N SER A 28 -3.09 7.19 3.42
CA SER A 28 -2.39 7.98 4.46
C SER A 28 -3.00 9.34 4.82
N VAL A 29 -4.22 9.65 4.35
CA VAL A 29 -4.95 10.89 4.65
C VAL A 29 -6.19 10.60 5.48
N LEU A 30 -6.51 11.44 6.46
CA LEU A 30 -7.77 11.34 7.21
C LEU A 30 -8.96 11.45 6.25
N ALA A 31 -9.88 10.49 6.32
CA ALA A 31 -11.05 10.40 5.47
C ALA A 31 -12.32 10.70 6.27
N THR A 32 -13.43 11.04 5.61
CA THR A 32 -14.75 11.07 6.26
C THR A 32 -15.41 9.69 6.17
N PRO A 33 -16.39 9.35 7.03
CA PRO A 33 -17.17 8.13 6.88
C PRO A 33 -17.82 8.00 5.49
N ALA A 34 -18.37 9.11 4.97
CA ALA A 34 -18.94 9.15 3.63
C ALA A 34 -17.92 8.82 2.53
N LEU A 35 -16.64 9.24 2.67
CA LEU A 35 -15.61 8.87 1.70
C LEU A 35 -15.30 7.36 1.76
N MET A 36 -15.29 6.77 2.95
CA MET A 36 -15.11 5.33 3.13
C MET A 36 -16.28 4.52 2.55
N GLU A 37 -17.52 4.95 2.80
CA GLU A 37 -18.73 4.30 2.28
C GLU A 37 -18.80 4.32 0.74
N ASN A 38 -18.32 5.40 0.13
CA ASN A 38 -18.31 5.56 -1.32
C ASN A 38 -17.08 4.95 -2.01
N LEU A 39 -16.12 4.39 -1.25
CA LEU A 39 -14.93 3.76 -1.83
C LEU A 39 -15.31 2.39 -2.43
N PRO A 40 -15.18 2.20 -3.75
CA PRO A 40 -15.53 0.92 -4.37
C PRO A 40 -14.66 -0.21 -3.83
N PRO A 41 -15.24 -1.35 -3.40
CA PRO A 41 -14.47 -2.46 -2.82
C PRO A 41 -13.38 -3.02 -3.73
N ASP A 42 -13.59 -2.99 -5.04
CA ASP A 42 -12.64 -3.46 -6.05
C ASP A 42 -11.42 -2.54 -6.21
N GLN A 43 -11.47 -1.31 -5.69
CA GLN A 43 -10.35 -0.38 -5.64
C GLN A 43 -9.51 -0.53 -4.36
N ILE A 44 -9.99 -1.26 -3.36
CA ILE A 44 -9.27 -1.51 -2.12
C ILE A 44 -8.17 -2.53 -2.36
N GLY A 45 -6.94 -2.18 -1.98
CA GLY A 45 -5.79 -3.08 -2.04
C GLY A 45 -5.44 -3.71 -0.69
N LEU A 46 -5.51 -2.93 0.38
CA LEU A 46 -5.18 -3.38 1.74
C LEU A 46 -6.01 -2.62 2.77
N ILE A 47 -6.50 -3.35 3.77
CA ILE A 47 -7.07 -2.77 4.99
C ILE A 47 -6.19 -3.20 6.16
N THR A 48 -5.81 -2.25 7.01
CA THR A 48 -5.10 -2.51 8.27
C THR A 48 -5.87 -1.86 9.40
N ILE A 49 -6.19 -2.64 10.43
CA ILE A 49 -6.89 -2.14 11.61
C ILE A 49 -5.88 -1.96 12.74
N ALA A 50 -5.86 -0.79 13.36
CA ALA A 50 -5.00 -0.50 14.50
C ALA A 50 -5.83 -0.03 15.71
N HIS A 51 -5.39 -0.44 16.90
CA HIS A 51 -6.06 -0.11 18.16
C HIS A 51 -5.06 0.27 19.25
N GLY A 52 -5.61 0.73 20.38
CA GLY A 52 -4.87 0.95 21.61
C GLY A 52 -4.07 2.26 21.63
N GLN A 53 -3.16 2.36 22.59
CA GLN A 53 -2.53 3.62 22.96
C GLN A 53 -1.78 4.30 21.81
N LYS A 54 -1.16 3.54 20.90
CA LYS A 54 -0.47 4.11 19.71
C LYS A 54 -1.42 4.82 18.76
N ALA A 55 -2.64 4.31 18.59
CA ALA A 55 -3.66 4.93 17.76
C ALA A 55 -4.18 6.22 18.38
N ILE A 56 -4.48 6.17 19.69
CA ILE A 56 -4.94 7.32 20.47
C ILE A 56 -3.88 8.43 20.51
N LEU A 57 -2.61 8.09 20.71
CA LEU A 57 -1.51 9.06 20.70
C LEU A 57 -1.39 9.79 19.35
N LYS A 58 -1.75 9.14 18.25
CA LYS A 58 -1.62 9.70 16.89
C LYS A 58 -2.85 10.50 16.45
N TYR A 59 -4.05 10.06 16.83
CA TYR A 59 -5.31 10.62 16.31
C TYR A 59 -6.25 11.19 17.38
N GLY A 60 -5.90 11.10 18.66
CA GLY A 60 -6.71 11.58 19.77
C GLY A 60 -7.75 10.59 20.27
N SER A 61 -8.66 11.06 21.12
CA SER A 61 -9.72 10.27 21.78
C SER A 61 -10.63 9.53 20.79
N GLN A 62 -10.91 10.13 19.63
CA GLN A 62 -11.68 9.49 18.54
C GLN A 62 -11.12 8.14 18.08
N ALA A 63 -9.81 7.89 18.25
CA ALA A 63 -9.20 6.60 17.91
C ALA A 63 -9.35 5.54 19.01
N ALA A 64 -10.10 5.81 20.08
CA ALA A 64 -10.46 4.81 21.09
C ALA A 64 -11.20 3.61 20.45
N ASN A 65 -12.01 3.89 19.43
CA ASN A 65 -12.74 2.88 18.65
C ASN A 65 -11.87 2.21 17.57
N GLY A 66 -10.59 2.56 17.51
CA GLY A 66 -9.64 2.07 16.51
C GLY A 66 -9.48 2.99 15.31
N VAL A 67 -8.57 2.58 14.44
CA VAL A 67 -8.23 3.26 13.18
C VAL A 67 -8.25 2.22 12.07
N ILE A 68 -9.03 2.47 11.04
CA ILE A 68 -9.06 1.69 9.81
C ILE A 68 -8.22 2.43 8.78
N TYR A 69 -7.05 1.88 8.49
CA TYR A 69 -6.22 2.30 7.38
C TYR A 69 -6.61 1.53 6.13
N VAL A 70 -6.87 2.26 5.05
CA VAL A 70 -7.16 1.71 3.74
C VAL A 70 -6.13 2.23 2.77
N GLU A 71 -5.55 1.31 2.00
CA GLU A 71 -4.77 1.65 0.83
C GLU A 71 -5.53 1.22 -0.42
N THR A 72 -5.70 2.15 -1.36
CA THR A 72 -6.18 1.82 -2.70
C THR A 72 -5.13 0.99 -3.45
N LYS A 73 -5.55 0.18 -4.42
CA LYS A 73 -4.62 -0.64 -5.22
C LYS A 73 -3.45 0.16 -5.81
N PRO A 74 -3.66 1.35 -6.42
CA PRO A 74 -2.54 2.16 -6.93
C PRO A 74 -1.59 2.64 -5.81
N PHE A 75 -2.13 3.00 -4.65
CA PHE A 75 -1.34 3.45 -3.51
C PHE A 75 -0.50 2.31 -2.92
N ALA A 76 -1.13 1.16 -2.66
CA ALA A 76 -0.46 -0.04 -2.17
C ALA A 76 0.65 -0.48 -3.14
N ARG A 77 0.38 -0.54 -4.45
CA ARG A 77 1.39 -0.85 -5.46
C ARG A 77 2.54 0.14 -5.44
N LYS A 78 2.27 1.44 -5.32
CA LYS A 78 3.32 2.48 -5.19
C LYS A 78 4.17 2.28 -3.93
N ARG A 79 3.55 1.95 -2.79
CA ARG A 79 4.25 1.64 -1.54
C ARG A 79 5.18 0.44 -1.72
N VAL A 80 4.69 -0.65 -2.31
CA VAL A 80 5.48 -1.86 -2.57
C VAL A 80 6.67 -1.55 -3.50
N ARG A 81 6.45 -0.87 -4.63
CA ARG A 81 7.54 -0.48 -5.53
C ARG A 81 8.62 0.31 -4.81
N ARG A 82 8.23 1.27 -3.96
CA ARG A 82 9.17 2.06 -3.16
C ARG A 82 9.96 1.19 -2.17
N LEU A 83 9.30 0.24 -1.50
CA LEU A 83 9.96 -0.71 -0.61
C LEU A 83 11.00 -1.53 -1.38
N LEU A 84 10.62 -2.14 -2.49
CA LEU A 84 11.50 -3.00 -3.29
C LEU A 84 12.67 -2.22 -3.92
N SER A 85 12.41 -1.02 -4.45
CA SER A 85 13.47 -0.12 -4.96
C SER A 85 14.48 0.25 -3.87
N ALA A 86 14.00 0.54 -2.66
CA ALA A 86 14.87 0.88 -1.54
C ALA A 86 15.66 -0.35 -1.03
N ALA A 87 15.07 -1.54 -1.09
CA ALA A 87 15.69 -2.77 -0.62
C ALA A 87 16.71 -3.34 -1.61
N VAL A 88 16.45 -3.24 -2.92
CA VAL A 88 17.26 -3.90 -3.96
C VAL A 88 17.55 -2.95 -5.13
N PRO A 89 18.78 -2.40 -5.26
CA PRO A 89 19.15 -1.49 -6.35
C PRO A 89 18.96 -2.04 -7.76
N ALA A 90 19.06 -3.36 -7.93
CA ALA A 90 18.80 -4.02 -9.21
C ALA A 90 17.33 -3.89 -9.63
N TYR A 91 16.39 -3.96 -8.68
CA TYR A 91 14.95 -3.79 -8.95
C TYR A 91 14.66 -2.34 -9.32
N ASP A 92 15.26 -1.39 -8.61
CA ASP A 92 15.13 0.03 -8.91
C ASP A 92 15.64 0.37 -10.32
N SER A 93 16.76 -0.24 -10.73
CA SER A 93 17.32 -0.09 -12.07
C SER A 93 16.44 -0.73 -13.15
N LEU A 94 15.84 -1.90 -12.86
CA LEU A 94 14.88 -2.57 -13.73
C LEU A 94 13.63 -1.68 -13.92
N LEU A 95 13.07 -1.12 -12.85
CA LEU A 95 11.90 -0.26 -12.91
C LEU A 95 12.17 1.00 -13.73
N ARG A 96 13.33 1.66 -13.54
CA ARG A 96 13.74 2.81 -14.36
C ARG A 96 13.84 2.47 -15.84
N ARG A 97 14.41 1.30 -16.18
CA ARG A 97 14.59 0.87 -17.58
C ARG A 97 13.26 0.70 -18.31
N HIS A 98 12.22 0.22 -17.63
CA HIS A 98 10.92 -0.07 -18.24
C HIS A 98 9.84 0.97 -17.92
N GLY A 99 10.14 1.99 -17.10
CA GLY A 99 9.23 3.06 -16.68
C GLY A 99 8.16 2.63 -15.67
N SER A 100 7.69 1.39 -15.72
CA SER A 100 6.74 0.80 -14.79
C SER A 100 6.95 -0.71 -14.64
N ASP A 101 6.28 -1.31 -13.66
CA ASP A 101 6.33 -2.75 -13.40
C ASP A 101 5.19 -3.54 -14.07
N SER A 102 4.44 -2.92 -14.99
CA SER A 102 3.31 -3.56 -15.70
C SER A 102 3.76 -4.74 -16.58
N SER A 103 5.01 -4.72 -17.01
CA SER A 103 5.62 -5.77 -17.84
C SER A 103 6.33 -6.87 -17.03
N PHE A 104 6.35 -6.74 -15.69
CA PHE A 104 7.01 -7.70 -14.80
C PHE A 104 6.00 -8.73 -14.30
N GLN A 105 6.50 -9.90 -13.92
CA GLN A 105 5.74 -10.88 -13.15
C GLN A 105 6.27 -10.90 -11.72
N TYR A 106 5.40 -10.62 -10.75
CA TYR A 106 5.73 -10.86 -9.35
C TYR A 106 5.43 -12.30 -8.96
N ILE A 107 6.32 -12.89 -8.17
CA ILE A 107 6.16 -14.19 -7.54
C ILE A 107 6.49 -13.98 -6.06
N VAL A 108 5.56 -14.26 -5.16
CA VAL A 108 5.75 -14.09 -3.72
C VAL A 108 5.65 -15.46 -3.07
N ASN A 109 6.70 -15.87 -2.36
CA ASN A 109 6.82 -17.19 -1.75
C ASN A 109 6.50 -18.31 -2.76
N ASP A 110 7.20 -18.29 -3.90
CA ASP A 110 7.06 -19.19 -5.05
C ASP A 110 5.67 -19.25 -5.71
N THR A 111 4.75 -18.37 -5.31
CA THR A 111 3.41 -18.28 -5.90
C THR A 111 3.31 -17.06 -6.82
N PRO A 112 3.01 -17.22 -8.12
CA PRO A 112 2.79 -16.09 -9.02
C PRO A 112 1.61 -15.23 -8.57
N VAL A 113 1.82 -13.91 -8.54
CA VAL A 113 0.75 -12.95 -8.27
C VAL A 113 -0.14 -12.84 -9.51
N THR A 114 -1.45 -12.98 -9.33
CA THR A 114 -2.46 -12.89 -10.39
C THR A 114 -3.39 -11.69 -10.16
N PRO A 115 -4.19 -11.26 -11.16
CA PRO A 115 -5.19 -10.20 -10.95
C PRO A 115 -6.23 -10.51 -9.87
N THR A 116 -6.44 -11.79 -9.54
CA THR A 116 -7.37 -12.21 -8.48
C THR A 116 -6.70 -12.41 -7.12
N ASP A 117 -5.38 -12.30 -7.04
CA ASP A 117 -4.58 -12.46 -5.82
C ASP A 117 -3.52 -11.35 -5.69
N GLU A 118 -3.90 -10.12 -6.08
CA GLU A 118 -3.01 -8.95 -5.97
C GLU A 118 -2.63 -8.63 -4.53
N THR A 119 -3.50 -9.01 -3.57
CA THR A 119 -3.31 -8.81 -2.14
C THR A 119 -2.00 -9.40 -1.64
N ARG A 120 -1.56 -10.55 -2.17
CA ARG A 120 -0.28 -11.18 -1.85
C ARG A 120 0.92 -10.26 -2.08
N LEU A 121 0.86 -9.41 -3.10
CA LEU A 121 1.88 -8.39 -3.34
C LEU A 121 1.67 -7.19 -2.42
N MET A 122 0.41 -6.79 -2.21
CA MET A 122 0.06 -5.58 -1.46
C MET A 122 0.30 -5.69 0.05
N THR A 123 0.27 -6.90 0.62
CA THR A 123 0.57 -7.12 2.05
C THR A 123 2.06 -7.07 2.39
N LEU A 124 2.94 -6.99 1.39
CA LEU A 124 4.38 -6.90 1.65
C LEU A 124 4.71 -5.72 2.57
N ASP A 125 5.32 -6.03 3.71
CA ASP A 125 5.79 -5.07 4.69
C ASP A 125 7.32 -5.11 4.80
N LYS A 126 7.92 -3.98 5.20
CA LYS A 126 9.38 -3.88 5.36
C LYS A 126 9.90 -4.84 6.42
N LYS A 127 9.11 -5.15 7.46
CA LYS A 127 9.53 -6.03 8.56
C LYS A 127 9.49 -7.51 8.20
N THR A 128 8.63 -7.88 7.25
CA THR A 128 8.44 -9.27 6.83
C THR A 128 9.14 -9.59 5.52
N PHE A 129 9.55 -8.58 4.75
CA PHE A 129 10.41 -8.76 3.58
C PHE A 129 11.74 -9.43 3.95
N VAL A 130 12.07 -10.53 3.26
CA VAL A 130 13.31 -11.29 3.45
C VAL A 130 14.28 -11.03 2.30
N SER A 131 13.86 -11.26 1.06
CA SER A 131 14.71 -11.12 -0.12
C SER A 131 13.92 -10.88 -1.40
N LEU A 132 14.62 -10.39 -2.43
CA LEU A 132 14.12 -10.31 -3.79
C LEU A 132 15.20 -10.74 -4.78
N GLU A 133 14.80 -11.52 -5.77
CA GLU A 133 15.61 -11.92 -6.92
C GLU A 133 14.92 -11.51 -8.22
N ILE A 134 15.70 -11.05 -9.19
CA ILE A 134 15.23 -10.75 -10.54
C ILE A 134 15.63 -11.90 -11.44
N VAL A 135 14.66 -12.53 -12.09
CA VAL A 135 14.89 -13.66 -13.00
C VAL A 135 14.51 -13.30 -14.43
N SER A 136 15.14 -13.98 -15.38
CA SER A 136 14.93 -13.74 -16.81
C SER A 136 13.56 -14.27 -17.29
N PRO A 137 13.06 -13.81 -18.45
CA PRO A 137 11.87 -14.38 -19.08
C PRO A 137 11.98 -15.90 -19.32
N LYS A 138 13.19 -16.40 -19.61
CA LYS A 138 13.44 -17.84 -19.77
C LYS A 138 13.13 -18.61 -18.48
N VAL A 139 13.57 -18.11 -17.32
CA VAL A 139 13.27 -18.74 -16.02
C VAL A 139 11.77 -18.70 -15.71
N LEU A 140 11.09 -17.59 -16.04
CA LEU A 140 9.64 -17.51 -15.90
C LEU A 140 8.91 -18.57 -16.72
N GLU A 141 9.34 -18.79 -17.97
CA GLU A 141 8.74 -19.78 -18.84
C GLU A 141 9.05 -21.22 -18.39
N GLU A 142 10.29 -21.50 -18.01
CA GLU A 142 10.74 -22.84 -17.63
C GLU A 142 10.18 -23.28 -16.26
N ARG A 143 10.15 -22.39 -15.26
CA ARG A 143 9.77 -22.74 -13.88
C ARG A 143 8.29 -22.49 -13.57
N TYR A 144 7.72 -21.43 -14.14
CA TYR A 144 6.36 -20.99 -13.81
C TYR A 144 5.40 -21.06 -14.99
N HIS A 145 5.87 -21.44 -16.19
CA HIS A 145 5.10 -21.47 -17.43
C HIS A 145 4.49 -20.09 -17.80
N ILE A 146 5.17 -19.01 -17.41
CA ILE A 146 4.74 -17.63 -17.66
C ILE A 146 5.53 -17.05 -18.81
N LYS A 147 4.82 -16.62 -19.86
CA LYS A 147 5.38 -15.97 -21.06
C LYS A 147 5.00 -14.50 -21.13
N ASN A 148 5.58 -13.78 -22.10
CA ASN A 148 5.23 -12.37 -22.40
C ASN A 148 5.48 -11.39 -21.25
N ARG A 149 6.57 -11.62 -20.50
CA ARG A 149 7.01 -10.77 -19.40
C ARG A 149 8.47 -10.39 -19.61
N GLN A 150 8.83 -9.19 -19.19
CA GLN A 150 10.20 -8.66 -19.37
C GLN A 150 11.15 -9.14 -18.26
N ALA A 151 10.60 -9.44 -17.08
CA ALA A 151 11.35 -9.96 -15.94
C ALA A 151 10.42 -10.64 -14.94
N GLY A 152 10.96 -11.59 -14.19
CA GLY A 152 10.35 -12.11 -12.97
C GLY A 152 10.95 -11.43 -11.74
N VAL A 153 10.11 -11.14 -10.75
CA VAL A 153 10.50 -10.55 -9.47
C VAL A 153 10.06 -11.53 -8.38
N LEU A 154 10.99 -12.37 -7.95
CA LEU A 154 10.76 -13.39 -6.92
C LEU A 154 11.01 -12.74 -5.57
N ILE A 155 10.02 -12.80 -4.68
CA ILE A 155 10.04 -12.17 -3.37
C ILE A 155 9.84 -13.25 -2.32
N VAL A 156 10.69 -13.24 -1.31
CA VAL A 156 10.51 -14.05 -0.10
C VAL A 156 10.05 -13.12 1.02
N SER A 157 8.97 -13.48 1.69
CA SER A 157 8.40 -12.75 2.82
C SER A 157 7.94 -13.71 3.91
N THR A 158 8.13 -13.33 5.17
CA THR A 158 7.56 -14.05 6.32
C THR A 158 6.11 -13.65 6.63
N GLU A 159 5.52 -12.75 5.84
CA GLU A 159 4.10 -12.42 5.93
C GLU A 159 3.29 -13.71 5.68
N LYS A 160 2.31 -13.97 6.55
CA LYS A 160 1.51 -15.19 6.51
C LYS A 160 0.30 -15.05 5.60
#